data_AF-A0A9E1ZI12-F1
#
_entry.id   AF-A0A9E1ZI12-F1
#
_cell.length_a   1.000
_cell.length_b   1.000
_cell.length_c   1.000
_cell.angle_alpha   90.00
_cell.angle_beta   90.00
_cell.angle_gamma   90.00
#
_symmetry.space_group_name_H-M   'P 1'
#
loop_
_entity.id
_entity.type
_entity.pdbx_description
1 polymer ?
#
loop_
_entity_poly.entity_id
_entity_poly.type
_entity_poly.pdbx_seq_one_letter_code
_entity_poly.pdbx_strand_id
1 'polypeptide(L)' 'NNVAGDEKFTTIKAKLNRQLMGRLKKARDPRVLGDGSTFDKPPYITTQAKRRK' A
#
# COMPACT_ATOMS: atom_id res chain seq x y z
N ASN A 1 1.02 6.94 -20.73
CA ASN A 1 2.29 7.48 -20.18
C ASN A 1 2.23 7.53 -18.67
N ASN A 2 2.94 6.63 -17.97
CA ASN A 2 3.12 6.66 -16.52
C ASN A 2 4.42 7.42 -16.20
N VAL A 3 4.37 8.37 -15.26
CA VAL A 3 5.49 9.23 -14.86
C VAL A 3 5.99 8.98 -13.44
N ALA A 4 5.52 7.91 -12.79
CA ALA A 4 5.85 7.64 -11.38
C ALA A 4 7.35 7.39 -11.12
N GLY A 5 8.10 6.98 -12.14
CA GLY A 5 9.55 6.77 -12.07
C GLY A 5 10.39 7.94 -12.58
N ASP A 6 9.76 8.99 -13.12
CA ASP A 6 10.49 10.14 -13.67
C ASP A 6 10.86 11.12 -12.54
N GLU A 7 12.16 11.39 -12.42
CA GLU A 7 12.76 12.23 -11.39
C GLU A 7 12.21 13.67 -11.40
N LYS A 8 11.80 14.15 -12.58
CA LYS A 8 11.18 15.48 -12.75
C LYS A 8 9.93 15.66 -11.89
N PHE A 9 9.24 14.56 -11.57
CA PHE A 9 7.98 14.58 -10.83
C PHE A 9 8.13 14.16 -9.37
N THR A 10 9.36 14.06 -8.84
CA THR A 10 9.63 13.67 -7.43
C THR A 10 8.90 14.56 -6.42
N THR A 11 8.90 15.88 -6.63
CA THR A 11 8.22 16.84 -5.75
C THR A 11 6.71 16.60 -5.67
N ILE A 12 6.05 16.43 -6.84
CA ILE A 12 4.60 16.18 -6.86
C ILE A 12 4.27 14.78 -6.35
N LYS A 13 5.11 13.78 -6.65
CA LYS A 13 4.99 12.42 -6.10
C LYS A 13 5.03 12.42 -4.58
N ALA A 14 5.95 13.17 -3.97
CA ALA A 14 6.04 13.31 -2.52
C ALA A 14 4.80 14.00 -1.91
N LYS A 15 4.28 15.05 -2.57
CA LYS A 15 3.04 15.72 -2.15
C LYS A 15 1.83 14.78 -2.19
N LEU A 16 1.66 14.06 -3.29
CA LEU A 16 0.57 13.10 -3.47
C LEU A 16 0.66 11.94 -2.47
N ASN A 17 1.86 11.44 -2.20
CA ASN A 17 2.09 10.41 -1.18
C ASN A 17 1.62 10.89 0.21
N ARG A 18 2.00 12.10 0.63
CA ARG A 18 1.54 12.67 1.91
C ARG A 18 0.02 12.79 1.98
N GLN A 19 -0.61 13.27 0.91
CA GLN A 19 -2.08 13.39 0.85
C GLN A 19 -2.77 12.04 0.94
N LEU A 20 -2.29 11.04 0.20
CA LEU A 20 -2.82 9.68 0.22
C LEU A 20 -2.68 9.07 1.62
N MET A 21 -1.47 9.08 2.18
CA MET A 21 -1.22 8.47 3.48
C MET A 21 -2.02 9.15 4.60
N GLY A 22 -2.23 10.47 4.54
CA GLY A 22 -3.09 11.18 5.48
C GLY A 22 -4.55 10.70 5.42
N ARG A 23 -5.09 10.49 4.21
CA ARG A 23 -6.45 9.96 4.02
C ARG A 23 -6.57 8.53 4.53
N LEU A 24 -5.61 7.66 4.21
CA LEU A 24 -5.62 6.25 4.63
C LEU A 24 -5.52 6.11 6.15
N LYS A 25 -4.67 6.91 6.81
CA LYS A 25 -4.60 6.96 8.28
C LYS A 25 -5.92 7.43 8.90
N LYS A 26 -6.53 8.49 8.35
CA LYS A 26 -7.83 9.00 8.83
C LYS A 26 -8.95 7.96 8.67
N ALA A 27 -8.92 7.20 7.59
CA ALA A 27 -9.86 6.11 7.33
C ALA A 27 -9.57 4.83 8.16
N ARG A 28 -8.49 4.83 8.96
CA ARG A 28 -8.00 3.67 9.72
C ARG A 28 -7.75 2.44 8.83
N ASP A 29 -7.17 2.66 7.65
CA ASP A 29 -6.84 1.57 6.72
C ASP A 29 -5.91 0.54 7.39
N PRO A 30 -6.29 -0.74 7.49
CA PRO A 30 -5.49 -1.77 8.18
C PRO A 30 -4.11 -1.98 7.57
N ARG A 31 -3.94 -1.77 6.26
CA ARG A 31 -2.62 -1.87 5.60
C ARG A 31 -1.67 -0.77 6.01
N VAL A 32 -2.19 0.37 6.48
CA VAL A 32 -1.37 1.52 6.86
C VAL A 32 -1.14 1.60 8.36
N LEU A 33 -2.12 1.19 9.17
CA LEU A 33 -1.98 1.19 10.62
C LEU A 33 -1.37 -0.10 11.17
N GLY A 34 -1.46 -1.20 10.43
CA GLY A 34 -0.88 -2.49 10.78
C GLY A 34 0.50 -2.72 10.16
N ASP A 35 0.84 -3.98 9.95
CA ASP A 35 2.11 -4.44 9.38
C ASP A 35 2.12 -4.46 7.84
N GLY A 36 1.11 -3.86 7.20
CA GLY A 36 0.94 -3.88 5.74
C GLY A 36 0.33 -5.15 5.17
N SER A 37 0.28 -6.23 5.95
CA SER A 37 -0.08 -7.58 5.47
C SER A 37 -1.47 -8.04 5.91
N THR A 38 -2.31 -7.14 6.42
CA THR A 38 -3.64 -7.51 6.96
C THR A 38 -4.45 -8.33 5.97
N PHE A 39 -4.45 -7.96 4.69
CA PHE A 39 -5.19 -8.67 3.64
C PHE A 39 -4.41 -9.83 3.00
N ASP A 40 -3.16 -10.05 3.40
CA ASP A 40 -2.33 -11.17 2.95
C ASP A 40 -2.39 -12.37 3.92
N LYS A 41 -3.24 -12.28 4.96
CA LYS A 41 -3.39 -13.28 6.03
C LYS A 41 -4.84 -13.74 6.16
N PRO A 42 -5.10 -15.01 6.56
CA PRO A 42 -6.45 -15.46 6.89
C PRO A 42 -7.08 -14.57 7.97
N PRO A 43 -8.40 -14.30 7.93
CA PRO A 43 -9.41 -14.89 7.04
C PRO A 43 -9.53 -14.21 5.66
N TYR A 44 -8.74 -13.18 5.37
CA TYR A 44 -8.86 -12.39 4.13
C TYR A 44 -8.30 -13.11 2.89
N ILE A 45 -7.46 -14.13 3.10
CA ILE A 45 -7.03 -15.05 2.06
C ILE A 45 -7.59 -16.45 2.32
N THR A 46 -8.13 -17.07 1.27
CA THR A 46 -8.65 -18.45 1.29
C THR A 46 -7.72 -19.45 0.61
N THR A 47 -6.69 -18.96 -0.09
CA THR A 47 -5.70 -19.78 -0.78
C THR A 47 -4.55 -20.11 0.14
N GLN A 48 -4.42 -21.39 0.52
CA GLN A 48 -3.24 -21.89 1.24
C GLN A 48 -2.01 -21.63 0.35
N ALA A 49 -1.02 -20.91 0.84
CA ALA A 49 0.23 -20.71 0.13
C ALA A 49 0.81 -22.10 -0.21
N LYS A 50 0.83 -22.48 -1.49
CA LYS A 50 1.41 -23.75 -1.92
C LYS A 50 2.86 -23.78 -1.44
N ARG A 51 3.11 -24.57 -0.41
CA ARG A 51 4.45 -24.85 0.11
C ARG A 51 5.23 -25.56 -1.00
N ARG A 52 5.98 -24.80 -1.80
CA ARG A 52 6.87 -25.36 -2.80
C ARG A 52 7.99 -26.10 -2.05
N LYS A 53 8.09 -27.41 -2.28
CA LYS A 53 9.25 -28.24 -1.94
C LYS A 53 10.41 -27.87 -2.86
#